data_AF-A0A6J4JV14-F1
#
_entry.id   AF-A0A6J4JV14-F1
#
_cell.length_a   1.000
_cell.length_b   1.000
_cell.length_c   1.000
_cell.angle_alpha   90.00
_cell.angle_beta   90.00
_cell.angle_gamma   90.00
#
_symmetry.space_group_name_H-M   'P 1'
#
loop_
_entity.id
_entity.type
_entity.pdbx_description
1 polymer ?
#
loop_
_entity_poly.entity_id
_entity_poly.type
_entity_poly.pdbx_seq_one_letter_code
_entity_poly.pdbx_strand_id
1 'polypeptide(L)'
;MSGVLARLEHVFDIGFQVVPAGLEELPAGAALAAVLEGLDPARVAPWDTVRLVAAQRRQLAHQQACFHACAREAALADPDAPGGRAERDVAGAGDELRAVLAASR
;
A
#
# COMPACT_ATOMS: atom_id res chain seq x y z
N MET A 1 42.48 21.26 12.59
CA MET A 1 41.18 20.57 12.57
C MET A 1 40.57 20.65 11.17
N SER A 2 41.13 19.95 10.17
CA SER A 2 40.72 20.12 8.75
C SER A 2 40.50 18.80 7.99
N GLY A 3 40.67 17.64 8.64
CA GLY A 3 40.65 16.34 7.95
C GLY A 3 39.37 15.51 8.12
N VAL A 4 38.50 15.86 9.09
CA VAL A 4 37.30 15.05 9.41
C VAL A 4 36.08 15.49 8.60
N LEU A 5 35.91 16.80 8.34
CA LEU A 5 34.81 17.32 7.54
C LEU A 5 34.94 16.94 6.05
N ALA A 6 36.15 17.02 5.47
CA ALA A 6 36.38 16.61 4.08
C ALA A 6 36.24 15.09 3.84
N ARG A 7 36.36 14.27 4.91
CA ARG A 7 36.20 12.81 4.81
C ARG A 7 34.72 12.39 4.87
N LEU A 8 33.82 13.26 5.34
CA LEU A 8 32.38 13.01 5.34
C LEU A 8 31.73 13.38 4.00
N GLU A 9 32.29 14.34 3.26
CA GLU A 9 31.77 14.75 1.95
C GLU A 9 32.00 13.70 0.85
N HIS A 10 32.99 12.81 1.01
CA HIS A 10 33.36 11.81 0.00
C HIS A 10 32.73 10.41 0.19
N VAL A 11 31.97 10.16 1.26
CA VAL A 11 31.39 8.83 1.56
C VAL A 11 30.00 8.62 0.94
N PHE A 12 29.34 9.69 0.49
CA PHE A 12 27.98 9.63 -0.07
C PHE A 12 27.91 9.77 -1.60
N ASP A 13 28.97 9.38 -2.31
CA ASP A 13 28.93 9.16 -3.76
C ASP A 13 28.28 7.81 -4.12
N ILE A 14 27.27 7.41 -3.33
CA ILE A 14 26.41 6.27 -3.60
C ILE A 14 25.15 6.92 -4.16
N GLY A 15 25.00 6.95 -5.48
CA GLY A 15 23.86 7.59 -6.14
C GLY A 15 22.53 6.99 -5.67
N PHE A 16 21.97 7.55 -4.59
CA PHE A 16 20.67 7.16 -4.07
C PHE A 16 19.60 7.57 -5.06
N GLN A 17 18.59 6.73 -5.18
CA GLN A 17 17.40 7.12 -5.90
C GLN A 17 16.68 8.22 -5.14
N VAL A 18 16.37 9.30 -5.86
CA VAL A 18 15.63 10.44 -5.31
C VAL A 18 14.17 10.03 -5.09
N VAL A 19 13.69 10.19 -3.86
CA VAL A 19 12.27 10.07 -3.54
C VAL A 19 11.56 11.34 -4.00
N PRO A 20 10.47 11.25 -4.78
CA PRO A 20 9.76 12.43 -5.27
C PRO A 20 9.32 13.36 -4.14
N ALA A 21 9.46 14.66 -4.37
CA ALA A 21 8.79 15.66 -3.56
C ALA A 21 7.27 15.47 -3.68
N GLY A 22 6.53 15.69 -2.60
CA GLY A 22 5.08 15.53 -2.63
C GLY A 22 4.57 14.11 -2.31
N LEU A 23 5.47 13.16 -1.99
CA LEU A 23 5.09 11.77 -1.74
C LEU A 23 4.09 11.64 -0.58
N GLU A 24 4.23 12.47 0.45
CA GLU A 24 3.39 12.49 1.63
C GLU A 24 1.98 12.99 1.34
N GLU A 25 1.84 13.87 0.36
CA GLU A 25 0.60 14.51 -0.06
C GLU A 25 -0.17 13.68 -1.08
N LEU A 26 0.50 12.75 -1.78
CA LEU A 26 -0.16 11.87 -2.74
C LEU A 26 -1.15 10.92 -2.03
N PRO A 27 -2.46 10.99 -2.37
CA PRO A 27 -3.44 10.05 -1.85
C PRO A 27 -3.18 8.65 -2.38
N ALA A 28 -3.62 7.64 -1.63
CA ALA A 28 -3.55 6.26 -2.10
C ALA A 28 -4.43 6.06 -3.35
N GLY A 29 -3.97 5.22 -4.27
CA GLY A 29 -4.58 5.02 -5.58
C GLY A 29 -3.55 4.81 -6.68
N ALA A 30 -3.98 4.94 -7.94
CA ALA A 30 -3.15 4.65 -9.11
C ALA A 30 -1.89 5.55 -9.20
N ALA A 31 -2.02 6.85 -8.89
CA ALA A 31 -0.89 7.77 -8.94
C ALA A 31 0.21 7.41 -7.92
N LEU A 32 -0.19 7.10 -6.68
CA LEU A 32 0.75 6.66 -5.65
C LEU A 32 1.37 5.30 -5.98
N ALA A 33 0.58 4.36 -6.52
CA ALA A 33 1.09 3.06 -6.97
C ALA A 33 2.21 3.22 -8.00
N ALA A 34 1.98 4.04 -9.04
CA ALA A 34 2.95 4.26 -10.10
C ALA A 34 4.26 4.87 -9.58
N VAL A 35 4.18 5.80 -8.62
CA VAL A 35 5.37 6.35 -7.96
C VAL A 35 6.12 5.28 -7.18
N LEU A 36 5.41 4.45 -6.41
CA LEU A 36 6.01 3.40 -5.59
C LEU A 36 6.64 2.28 -6.42
N GLU A 37 6.02 1.90 -7.55
CA GLU A 37 6.57 0.93 -8.50
C GLU A 37 7.89 1.38 -9.12
N GLY A 38 8.08 2.70 -9.25
CA GLY A 38 9.32 3.28 -9.77
C GLY A 38 10.47 3.32 -8.77
N LEU A 39 10.22 3.09 -7.47
CA LEU A 39 11.23 3.20 -6.41
C LEU A 39 11.79 1.83 -6.04
N ASP A 40 13.11 1.69 -6.06
CA ASP A 40 13.82 0.55 -5.50
C ASP A 40 14.16 0.82 -4.02
N PRO A 41 13.53 0.13 -3.05
CA PRO A 41 13.77 0.35 -1.63
C PRO A 41 15.23 0.19 -1.20
N ALA A 42 16.02 -0.65 -1.90
CA ALA A 42 17.44 -0.86 -1.60
C ALA A 42 18.32 0.30 -2.07
N ARG A 43 17.80 1.17 -2.94
CA ARG A 43 18.51 2.32 -3.52
C ARG A 43 18.02 3.66 -2.99
N VAL A 44 16.93 3.69 -2.23
CA VAL A 44 16.45 4.88 -1.53
C VAL A 44 17.39 5.24 -0.39
N ALA A 45 17.64 6.54 -0.21
CA ALA A 45 18.50 7.01 0.85
C ALA A 45 17.94 6.62 2.24
N PRO A 46 18.79 6.20 3.20
CA PRO A 46 18.34 5.75 4.52
C PRO A 46 17.41 6.73 5.25
N TRP A 47 17.63 8.04 5.11
CA TRP A 47 16.81 9.08 5.74
C TRP A 47 15.43 9.26 5.08
N ASP A 48 15.23 8.79 3.86
CA ASP A 48 13.93 8.84 3.16
C ASP A 48 13.11 7.54 3.33
N THR A 49 13.71 6.48 3.89
CA THR A 49 13.05 5.17 4.03
C THR A 49 11.76 5.22 4.85
N VAL A 50 11.70 6.08 5.87
CA VAL A 50 10.48 6.27 6.69
C VAL A 50 9.33 6.86 5.85
N ARG A 51 9.64 7.81 4.95
CA ARG A 51 8.67 8.41 4.03
C ARG A 51 8.14 7.36 3.05
N LEU A 52 9.04 6.52 2.52
CA LEU A 52 8.69 5.40 1.65
C LEU A 52 7.77 4.39 2.35
N VAL A 53 8.08 3.98 3.59
CA VAL A 53 7.26 3.04 4.36
C VAL A 53 5.87 3.63 4.65
N ALA A 54 5.79 4.91 5.00
CA ALA A 54 4.51 5.57 5.23
C ALA A 54 3.63 5.58 3.96
N ALA A 55 4.22 5.90 2.81
CA ALA A 55 3.53 5.85 1.52
C ALA A 55 3.08 4.43 1.16
N GLN A 56 3.95 3.43 1.32
CA GLN A 56 3.64 2.01 1.09
C GLN A 56 2.49 1.54 1.98
N ARG A 57 2.49 1.90 3.27
CA ARG A 57 1.42 1.54 4.19
C ARG A 57 0.07 2.11 3.76
N ARG A 58 0.02 3.36 3.30
CA ARG A 58 -1.22 3.95 2.79
C ARG A 58 -1.71 3.23 1.54
N GLN A 59 -0.80 2.91 0.62
CA GLN A 59 -1.16 2.19 -0.61
C GLN A 59 -1.64 0.77 -0.32
N LEU A 60 -1.00 0.06 0.61
CA LEU A 60 -1.41 -1.26 1.07
C LEU A 60 -2.83 -1.22 1.68
N ALA A 61 -3.12 -0.23 2.52
CA ALA A 61 -4.46 -0.06 3.09
C ALA A 61 -5.53 0.16 2.01
N HIS A 62 -5.22 0.93 0.96
CA HIS A 62 -6.12 1.11 -0.17
C HIS A 62 -6.35 -0.18 -0.96
N GLN A 63 -5.29 -0.93 -1.26
CA GLN A 63 -5.39 -2.22 -1.95
C GLN A 63 -6.21 -3.23 -1.14
N GLN A 64 -6.00 -3.28 0.17
CA GLN A 64 -6.76 -4.14 1.07
C GLN A 64 -8.25 -3.75 1.08
N ALA A 65 -8.57 -2.46 1.11
CA ALA A 65 -9.95 -1.98 1.02
C ALA A 65 -10.61 -2.38 -0.30
N CYS A 66 -9.90 -2.25 -1.44
CA CYS A 66 -10.39 -2.69 -2.74
C CYS A 66 -10.65 -4.21 -2.77
N PHE A 67 -9.71 -5.01 -2.24
CA PHE A 67 -9.88 -6.45 -2.13
C PHE A 67 -11.12 -6.81 -1.30
N HIS A 68 -11.29 -6.21 -0.13
CA HIS A 68 -12.43 -6.47 0.73
C HIS A 68 -13.77 -6.08 0.10
N ALA A 69 -13.82 -4.99 -0.67
CA ALA A 69 -15.01 -4.63 -1.42
C ALA A 69 -15.38 -5.72 -2.45
N CYS A 70 -14.41 -6.18 -3.25
CA CYS A 70 -14.62 -7.27 -4.20
C CYS A 70 -15.02 -8.58 -3.52
N ALA A 71 -14.34 -8.94 -2.43
CA ALA A 71 -14.62 -10.15 -1.69
C ALA A 71 -16.02 -10.14 -1.07
N ARG A 72 -16.50 -8.97 -0.61
CA ARG A 72 -17.88 -8.80 -0.14
C ARG A 72 -18.88 -9.03 -1.26
N GLU A 73 -18.69 -8.43 -2.43
CA GLU A 73 -19.62 -8.64 -3.56
C GLU A 73 -19.63 -10.11 -4.01
N ALA A 74 -18.47 -10.78 -4.01
CA ALA A 74 -18.39 -12.20 -4.31
C ALA A 74 -19.13 -13.07 -3.27
N ALA A 75 -19.00 -12.74 -1.97
CA ALA A 75 -19.71 -13.42 -0.89
C ALA A 75 -21.23 -13.25 -0.97
N LEU A 76 -21.69 -12.11 -1.48
CA LEU A 76 -23.10 -11.80 -1.68
C LEU A 76 -23.64 -12.29 -3.03
N ALA A 77 -22.83 -12.84 -3.94
CA ALA A 77 -23.35 -13.31 -5.22
C ALA A 77 -24.15 -14.60 -5.05
N ASP A 78 -25.37 -14.66 -5.61
CA ASP A 78 -26.09 -15.93 -5.77
C ASP A 78 -25.74 -16.56 -7.12
N PRO A 79 -24.97 -17.66 -7.16
CA PRO A 79 -24.60 -18.31 -8.42
C PRO A 79 -25.81 -18.91 -9.16
N ASP A 80 -26.91 -19.16 -8.44
CA ASP A 80 -28.12 -19.79 -8.98
C ASP A 80 -29.18 -18.75 -9.38
N ALA A 81 -28.99 -17.47 -9.02
CA ALA A 81 -29.90 -16.37 -9.35
C ALA A 81 -29.13 -15.17 -9.93
N PRO A 82 -29.05 -15.03 -11.27
CA PRO A 82 -28.39 -13.90 -11.91
C PRO A 82 -28.99 -12.56 -11.45
N GLY A 83 -28.19 -11.74 -10.76
CA GLY A 83 -28.61 -10.46 -10.16
C GLY A 83 -29.14 -10.54 -8.73
N GLY A 84 -29.25 -11.75 -8.17
CA GLY A 84 -29.62 -12.00 -6.78
C GLY A 84 -28.45 -11.79 -5.82
N ARG A 85 -28.75 -11.26 -4.63
CA ARG A 85 -27.81 -11.23 -3.50
C ARG A 85 -28.09 -12.40 -2.56
N ALA A 86 -27.12 -13.26 -2.35
CA ALA A 86 -27.17 -14.30 -1.34
C ALA A 86 -26.89 -13.69 0.05
N GLU A 87 -27.90 -13.64 0.92
CA GLU A 87 -27.70 -13.37 2.36
C GLU A 87 -27.13 -14.61 3.08
N ARG A 88 -26.09 -15.23 2.51
CA ARG A 88 -25.49 -16.42 3.10
C ARG A 88 -24.40 -16.00 4.08
N ASP A 89 -24.48 -16.54 5.28
CA ASP A 89 -23.32 -16.58 6.17
C ASP A 89 -22.30 -17.52 5.50
N VAL A 90 -21.20 -16.96 5.00
CA VAL A 90 -20.22 -17.75 4.21
C VAL A 90 -19.44 -18.63 5.19
N ALA A 91 -19.98 -19.81 5.49
CA ALA A 91 -19.31 -20.85 6.25
C ALA A 91 -18.06 -21.29 5.48
N GLY A 92 -16.92 -20.65 5.78
CA GLY A 92 -15.66 -20.79 5.04
C GLY A 92 -14.92 -19.48 4.77
N ALA A 93 -15.57 -18.33 5.01
CA ALA A 93 -14.91 -17.04 4.96
C ALA A 93 -13.82 -16.94 6.04
N GLY A 94 -12.61 -16.52 5.63
CA GLY A 94 -11.56 -16.10 6.57
C GLY A 94 -12.05 -14.97 7.48
N ASP A 95 -11.42 -14.82 8.65
CA ASP A 95 -11.90 -13.92 9.70
C ASP A 95 -12.11 -12.46 9.23
N GLU A 96 -11.24 -11.97 8.35
CA GLU A 96 -11.34 -10.63 7.76
C GLU A 96 -12.61 -10.44 6.91
N LEU A 97 -12.97 -11.47 6.12
CA LEU A 97 -14.17 -11.42 5.27
C LEU A 97 -15.44 -11.50 6.12
N ARG A 98 -15.42 -12.26 7.22
CA ARG A 98 -16.49 -12.27 8.22
C ARG A 98 -16.68 -10.89 8.88
N ALA A 99 -15.59 -10.22 9.25
CA ALA A 99 -15.66 -8.88 9.84
C ALA A 99 -16.26 -7.84 8.88
N VAL A 100 -15.88 -7.87 7.60
CA VAL A 100 -16.43 -6.97 6.56
C VAL A 100 -17.92 -7.22 6.33
N LEU A 101 -18.34 -8.49 6.26
CA LEU A 101 -19.76 -8.85 6.11
C LEU A 101 -20.59 -8.42 7.31
N ALA A 102 -20.09 -8.63 8.54
CA ALA A 102 -20.78 -8.22 9.75
C ALA A 102 -20.99 -6.69 9.83
N ALA A 103 -20.00 -5.90 9.41
CA ALA A 103 -20.11 -4.44 9.37
C ALA A 103 -21.01 -3.89 8.23
N SER A 104 -21.41 -4.74 7.28
CA SER A 104 -22.24 -4.36 6.13
C SER A 104 -23.73 -4.70 6.30
N ARG A 105 -24.11 -5.32 7.42
CA ARG A 105 -25.50 -5.58 7.83
C ARG A 105 -26.04 -4.43 8.67
#